data_AF-A0A3D5MLU3-F1
#
_entry.id   AF-A0A3D5MLU3-F1
#
_cell.length_a   1.000
_cell.length_b   1.000
_cell.length_c   1.000
_cell.angle_alpha   90.00
_cell.angle_beta   90.00
_cell.angle_gamma   90.00
#
_symmetry.space_group_name_H-M   'P 1'
#
loop_
_entity.id
_entity.type
_entity.pdbx_description
1 polymer ?
#
loop_
_entity_poly.entity_id
_entity_poly.type
_entity_poly.pdbx_seq_one_letter_code
_entity_poly.pdbx_strand_id
1 'polypeptide(L)' 'MGPVEAALPGTLAVFSTRRGGVSRPPWDEMNASYSVGDDPEAVAENRRRLFGGLGVDPDGVASCG' A
#
# COMPACT_ATOMS: atom_id res chain seq x y z
N MET A 1 -14.31 -6.26 -16.42
CA MET A 1 -13.45 -5.10 -16.12
C MET A 1 -12.52 -4.97 -17.32
N GLY A 2 -12.72 -3.96 -18.17
CA GLY A 2 -11.86 -3.75 -19.35
C GLY A 2 -10.45 -3.32 -18.93
N PRO A 3 -9.45 -3.47 -19.81
CA PRO A 3 -8.07 -3.16 -19.47
C PRO A 3 -7.90 -1.66 -19.23
N VAL A 4 -7.15 -1.32 -18.18
CA VAL A 4 -6.56 0.01 -18.00
C VAL A 4 -5.29 0.02 -18.84
N GLU A 5 -5.32 0.65 -20.01
CA GLU A 5 -4.11 0.78 -20.85
C GLU A 5 -3.28 1.97 -20.38
N ALA A 6 -2.10 1.68 -19.84
CA ALA A 6 -1.03 2.63 -19.62
C ALA A 6 0.24 2.08 -20.27
N ALA A 7 0.49 2.42 -21.54
CA ALA A 7 1.76 2.14 -22.18
C ALA A 7 2.79 3.19 -21.74
N LEU A 8 3.32 3.02 -20.54
CA LEU A 8 4.38 3.84 -19.97
C LEU A 8 5.63 2.97 -19.76
N PRO A 9 6.59 2.98 -20.72
CA PRO A 9 7.81 2.19 -20.60
C PRO A 9 8.52 2.48 -19.28
N GLY A 10 8.87 1.42 -18.54
CA GLY A 10 9.53 1.55 -17.24
C GLY A 10 8.61 1.85 -16.06
N THR A 11 7.28 1.82 -16.23
CA THR A 11 6.32 2.03 -15.14
C THR A 11 5.64 0.73 -14.72
N LEU A 12 5.48 0.54 -13.41
CA LEU A 12 4.68 -0.53 -12.83
C LEU A 12 3.45 0.09 -12.16
N ALA A 13 2.26 -0.33 -12.58
CA ALA A 13 1.00 0.06 -11.94
C ALA A 13 0.45 -1.13 -11.12
N VAL A 14 0.18 -0.90 -9.84
CA VAL A 14 -0.29 -1.93 -8.90
C VAL A 14 -1.49 -1.43 -8.13
N PHE A 15 -2.46 -2.32 -7.91
CA PHE A 15 -3.58 -2.09 -7.01
C PHE A 15 -3.50 -3.11 -5.87
N SER A 16 -3.37 -2.62 -4.64
CA SER A 16 -3.44 -3.49 -3.46
C SER A 16 -4.89 -3.90 -3.20
N THR A 17 -5.04 -4.96 -2.42
CA THR A 17 -6.32 -5.29 -1.78
C THR A 17 -6.24 -4.99 -0.30
N ARG A 18 -7.36 -5.14 0.41
CA ARG A 18 -7.36 -5.08 1.87
C ARG A 18 -6.63 -6.25 2.53
N ARG A 19 -6.30 -7.34 1.82
CA ARG A 19 -5.85 -8.57 2.48
C ARG A 19 -4.36 -8.57 2.85
N GLY A 20 -4.04 -9.29 3.93
CA GLY A 20 -2.65 -9.66 4.29
C GLY A 20 -1.88 -8.66 5.15
N GLY A 21 -2.55 -7.62 5.63
CA GLY A 21 -1.97 -6.68 6.59
C GLY A 21 -2.26 -7.05 8.04
N VAL A 22 -1.91 -6.15 8.97
CA VAL A 22 -1.97 -6.37 10.42
C VAL A 22 -2.91 -5.43 11.17
N SER A 23 -3.50 -4.44 10.46
CA SER A 23 -4.45 -3.51 11.06
C SER A 23 -5.69 -4.24 11.57
N ARG A 24 -6.31 -3.68 12.60
CA ARG A 24 -7.52 -4.21 13.26
C ARG A 24 -8.77 -3.46 12.82
N PRO A 25 -9.98 -3.94 13.12
CA PRO A 25 -11.20 -3.18 12.84
C PRO A 25 -11.15 -1.77 13.43
N PRO A 26 -11.62 -0.74 12.71
CA PRO A 26 -12.31 -0.78 11.41
C PRO A 26 -11.37 -0.75 10.18
N TRP A 27 -10.05 -0.80 10.38
CA TRP A 27 -9.04 -0.73 9.33
C TRP A 27 -8.44 -2.08 9.00
N ASP A 28 -9.19 -3.16 9.18
CA ASP A 28 -8.79 -4.55 9.03
C ASP A 28 -7.78 -4.82 7.92
N GLU A 29 -6.75 -5.56 8.31
CA GLU A 29 -5.69 -6.08 7.46
C GLU A 29 -4.81 -4.95 6.86
N MET A 30 -4.94 -4.63 5.57
CA MET A 30 -3.98 -3.82 4.82
C MET A 30 -4.42 -2.34 4.72
N ASN A 31 -4.27 -1.58 5.80
CA ASN A 31 -4.36 -0.12 5.76
C ASN A 31 -2.97 0.51 5.54
N ALA A 32 -2.86 1.41 4.57
CA ALA A 32 -1.63 2.13 4.24
C ALA A 32 -1.70 3.65 4.54
N SER A 33 -2.83 4.13 5.08
CA SER A 33 -3.06 5.53 5.43
C SER A 33 -2.72 5.82 6.88
N TYR A 34 -1.92 6.87 7.10
CA TYR A 34 -1.64 7.42 8.44
C TYR A 34 -2.71 8.42 8.91
N SER A 35 -3.63 8.86 8.03
CA SER A 35 -4.53 9.99 8.27
C SER A 35 -5.89 9.59 8.87
N VAL A 36 -6.19 8.29 8.94
CA VAL A 36 -7.54 7.78 9.30
C VAL A 36 -7.69 7.34 10.77
N GLY A 37 -6.64 7.49 11.58
CA GLY A 37 -6.66 7.17 13.02
C GLY A 37 -6.30 5.73 13.39
N ASP A 38 -5.77 4.94 12.45
CA ASP A 38 -5.24 3.60 12.71
C ASP A 38 -3.93 3.66 13.53
N ASP A 39 -3.53 2.51 14.09
CA ASP A 39 -2.26 2.36 14.79
C ASP A 39 -1.08 2.63 13.84
N PRO A 40 -0.24 3.66 14.11
CA PRO A 40 0.90 4.00 13.26
C PRO A 40 1.87 2.84 13.02
N GLU A 41 2.05 1.93 13.99
CA GLU A 41 2.93 0.77 13.84
C GLU A 41 2.31 -0.26 12.88
N ALA A 42 1.00 -0.48 12.96
CA ALA A 42 0.28 -1.34 12.03
C ALA A 42 0.36 -0.80 10.60
N VAL A 43 0.19 0.51 10.42
CA VAL A 43 0.30 1.16 9.10
C VAL A 43 1.74 1.07 8.57
N ALA A 44 2.76 1.26 9.42
CA ALA A 44 4.15 1.12 9.02
C ALA A 44 4.48 -0.31 8.56
N GLU A 45 4.02 -1.33 9.30
CA GLU A 45 4.20 -2.73 8.92
C GLU A 45 3.47 -3.07 7.60
N ASN A 46 2.25 -2.58 7.41
CA ASN A 46 1.50 -2.77 6.17
C ASN A 46 2.22 -2.13 4.97
N ARG A 47 2.76 -0.92 5.12
CA ARG A 47 3.56 -0.26 4.07
C ARG A 47 4.83 -1.05 3.78
N ARG A 48 5.54 -1.53 4.80
CA ARG A 48 6.72 -2.38 4.62
C ARG A 48 6.40 -3.65 3.82
N ARG A 49 5.28 -4.31 4.13
CA ARG A 49 4.81 -5.50 3.38
C ARG A 49 4.43 -5.17 1.95
N LEU A 50 3.67 -4.10 1.76
CA LEU A 50 3.18 -3.66 0.44
C LEU A 50 4.35 -3.33 -0.48
N PHE A 51 5.26 -2.45 -0.07
CA PHE A 51 6.39 -2.03 -0.89
C PHE A 51 7.45 -3.12 -1.01
N GLY A 52 7.72 -3.87 0.06
CA GLY A 52 8.62 -5.03 0.03
C GLY A 52 8.16 -6.10 -0.96
N GLY A 53 6.85 -6.35 -1.07
CA GLY A 53 6.28 -7.25 -2.09
C GLY A 53 6.46 -6.76 -3.53
N LEU A 54 6.72 -5.47 -3.72
CA LEU A 54 7.00 -4.85 -5.02
C LEU A 54 8.49 -4.64 -5.29
N GLY A 55 9.37 -4.97 -4.35
CA GLY A 55 10.80 -4.66 -4.42
C GLY A 55 11.10 -3.16 -4.35
N VAL A 56 10.19 -2.37 -3.77
CA VAL A 56 10.33 -0.92 -3.58
C VAL A 56 10.81 -0.65 -2.16
N ASP A 57 11.84 0.17 -2.03
CA ASP A 57 12.31 0.67 -0.74
C ASP A 57 11.27 1.65 -0.17
N PRO A 58 10.70 1.39 1.03
CA PRO A 58 9.74 2.29 1.67
C PRO A 58 10.27 3.73 1.86
N ASP A 59 11.58 3.91 2.03
CA ASP A 59 12.19 5.24 2.23
C ASP A 59 12.22 6.06 0.94
N GLY A 60 12.11 5.40 -0.21
CA GLY A 60 12.00 6.03 -1.54
C GLY A 60 10.56 6.37 -1.95
N VAL A 61 9.57 6.10 -1.09
CA VAL A 61 8.16 6.29 -1.42
C VAL A 61 7.68 7.68 -1.03
N ALA A 62 7.27 8.46 -2.03
CA ALA A 62 6.45 9.64 -1.81
C ALA A 62 4.96 9.23 -1.75
N SER A 63 4.26 9.68 -0.71
CA SER A 63 2.81 9.54 -0.61
C SER A 63 2.13 10.88 -0.34
N CYS A 64 1.00 11.13 -0.98
CA CYS A 64 0.12 12.27 -0.74
C CYS A 64 -1.19 11.75 -0.16
N GLY A 65 -1.59 12.25 1.01
CA GLY A 65 -2.81 11.84 1.73
C GLY A 65 -2.91 12.47 3.11
#